data_AF-A0A6L4Z333-F1
#
_entry.id   AF-A0A6L4Z333-F1
#
_cell.length_a   1.000
_cell.length_b   1.000
_cell.length_c   1.000
_cell.angle_alpha   90.00
_cell.angle_beta   90.00
_cell.angle_gamma   90.00
#
_symmetry.space_group_name_H-M   'P 1'
#
loop_
_entity.id
_entity.type
_entity.pdbx_description
1 polymer ?
#
loop_
_entity_poly.entity_id
_entity_poly.type
_entity_poly.pdbx_seq_one_letter_code
_entity_poly.pdbx_strand_id
1 'polypeptide(L)' 'LVTSLRNNRSVVVRINDRGPFVGDRIIDLSEAAAKELDLKDQGVTSIRMQVVDLNSGIKATN' A
#
# COMPACT_ATOMS: atom_id res chain seq x y z
N LEU A 1 5.05 3.86 0.78
CA LEU A 1 4.40 4.71 -0.25
C LEU A 1 3.84 3.79 -1.32
N VAL A 2 2.56 3.94 -1.62
CA VAL A 2 1.89 3.26 -2.73
C VAL A 2 1.51 4.31 -3.74
N THR A 3 1.84 4.07 -5.01
CA THR A 3 1.52 4.97 -6.13
C THR A 3 0.68 4.23 -7.16
N SER A 4 -0.46 4.81 -7.52
CA SER A 4 -1.28 4.34 -8.62
C SER A 4 -0.61 4.66 -9.96
N LEU A 5 -0.40 3.64 -10.80
CA LEU A 5 0.17 3.85 -12.13
C LEU A 5 -0.84 4.43 -13.13
N ARG A 6 -2.14 4.49 -12.78
CA ARG A 6 -3.18 5.03 -13.66
C ARG A 6 -3.26 6.56 -13.60
N ASN A 7 -3.05 7.14 -12.43
CA ASN A 7 -3.30 8.57 -12.18
C ASN A 7 -2.17 9.26 -11.39
N ASN A 8 -1.07 8.55 -11.10
CA ASN A 8 0.09 9.04 -10.33
C ASN A 8 -0.21 9.52 -8.90
N ARG A 9 -1.42 9.28 -8.37
CA ARG A 9 -1.73 9.56 -6.97
C ARG A 9 -0.98 8.61 -6.07
N SER A 10 -0.58 9.09 -4.89
CA SER A 10 0.21 8.32 -3.94
C SER A 10 -0.27 8.50 -2.51
N VAL A 11 -0.13 7.44 -1.70
CA VAL A 11 -0.48 7.44 -0.28
C VAL A 11 0.57 6.67 0.54
N VAL A 12 0.88 7.15 1.74
CA VAL A 12 1.72 6.41 2.70
C VAL A 12 0.80 5.52 3.52
N VAL A 13 1.12 4.22 3.56
CA VAL A 13 0.41 3.22 4.36
C VAL A 13 1.36 2.53 5.30
N ARG A 14 0.81 1.98 6.38
CA ARG A 14 1.52 1.09 7.31
C ARG A 14 1.15 -0.35 7.01
N ILE A 15 2.14 -1.22 6.91
CA ILE A 15 1.90 -2.67 6.84
C ILE A 15 1.35 -3.14 8.19
N ASN A 16 0.19 -3.78 8.17
CA ASN A 16 -0.49 -4.26 9.38
C ASN A 16 -1.01 -5.70 9.27
N ASP A 17 -0.87 -6.35 8.11
CA ASP A 17 -1.33 -7.70 7.86
C ASP A 17 -0.40 -8.44 6.88
N ARG A 18 -0.56 -9.76 6.78
CA ARG A 18 0.16 -10.66 5.87
C ARG A 18 -0.67 -11.00 4.63
N GLY A 19 -0.02 -11.63 3.66
CA GLY A 19 -0.60 -11.91 2.34
C GLY A 19 -0.34 -10.78 1.36
N PRO A 20 -1.04 -10.75 0.21
CA PRO A 20 -2.06 -11.70 -0.23
C PRO A 20 -1.49 -13.11 -0.53
N PHE A 21 -2.28 -14.16 -0.29
CA PHE A 21 -1.84 -15.56 -0.41
C PHE A 21 -2.21 -16.24 -1.74
N VAL A 22 -2.67 -15.45 -2.74
CA VAL A 22 -3.20 -15.98 -4.00
C VAL A 22 -2.77 -15.11 -5.18
N GLY A 23 -2.20 -15.76 -6.21
CA GLY A 23 -1.99 -15.21 -7.55
C GLY A 23 -1.02 -14.02 -7.66
N ASP A 24 -1.34 -13.10 -8.57
CA ASP A 24 -0.48 -11.99 -9.03
C ASP A 24 -0.66 -10.68 -8.23
N ARG A 25 -1.29 -10.74 -7.05
CA ARG A 25 -1.49 -9.56 -6.19
C ARG A 25 -0.31 -9.41 -5.24
N ILE A 26 0.13 -8.16 -5.03
CA ILE A 26 1.30 -7.86 -4.18
C ILE A 26 0.93 -7.14 -2.88
N ILE A 27 -0.26 -6.57 -2.78
CA ILE A 27 -0.77 -5.88 -1.58
C ILE A 27 -2.30 -5.77 -1.66
N ASP A 28 -2.97 -5.85 -0.52
CA ASP A 28 -4.35 -5.43 -0.36
C ASP A 28 -4.40 -4.12 0.43
N LEU A 29 -5.13 -3.13 -0.08
CA LEU A 29 -5.26 -1.81 0.53
C LEU A 29 -6.56 -1.71 1.32
N SER A 30 -6.54 -0.92 2.40
CA SER A 30 -7.78 -0.51 3.07
C SER A 30 -8.65 0.33 2.12
N GLU A 31 -9.97 0.34 2.36
CA GLU A 31 -10.89 1.17 1.57
C GLU A 31 -10.50 2.65 1.58
N ALA A 32 -9.99 3.15 2.72
CA ALA A 32 -9.53 4.54 2.85
C ALA A 32 -8.34 4.83 1.90
N ALA A 33 -7.33 3.97 1.89
CA ALA A 33 -6.18 4.13 0.99
C ALA A 33 -6.59 4.01 -0.49
N ALA A 34 -7.51 3.10 -0.81
CA ALA A 34 -8.06 2.98 -2.16
C ALA A 34 -8.83 4.23 -2.61
N LYS A 35 -9.57 4.90 -1.72
CA LYS A 35 -10.22 6.19 -2.00
C LYS A 35 -9.21 7.30 -2.24
N GLU A 36 -8.16 7.40 -1.42
CA GLU A 36 -7.13 8.44 -1.59
C GLU A 36 -6.36 8.31 -2.90
N LEU A 37 -6.16 7.08 -3.36
CA LEU A 37 -5.57 6.76 -4.65
C LEU A 37 -6.54 6.89 -5.84
N ASP A 38 -7.82 7.14 -5.57
CA ASP A 38 -8.89 7.15 -6.58
C ASP A 38 -8.98 5.81 -7.36
N LEU A 39 -9.01 4.72 -6.58
CA LEU A 39 -9.03 3.34 -7.06
C LEU A 39 -10.20 2.50 -6.53
N LYS A 40 -11.05 3.05 -5.65
CA LYS A 40 -12.12 2.30 -4.96
C LYS A 40 -13.00 1.49 -5.94
N ASP A 41 -13.37 2.09 -7.06
CA ASP A 41 -14.30 1.47 -8.01
C ASP A 41 -13.61 0.59 -9.06
N GLN A 42 -12.27 0.48 -9.04
CA GLN A 42 -11.50 -0.35 -9.99
C GLN A 42 -11.34 -1.80 -9.52
N GLY A 43 -11.47 -2.08 -8.22
CA GLY A 43 -11.21 -3.39 -7.64
C GLY A 43 -9.72 -3.74 -7.60
N VAL A 44 -9.16 -4.23 -8.72
CA VAL A 44 -7.74 -4.64 -8.85
C VAL A 44 -7.05 -3.76 -9.90
N THR A 45 -5.86 -3.25 -9.57
CA THR A 45 -5.09 -2.38 -10.46
C THR A 45 -3.57 -2.54 -10.28
N SER A 46 -2.80 -2.04 -11.24
CA SER A 46 -1.34 -1.97 -11.16
C SER A 46 -0.87 -0.76 -10.35
N ILE A 47 0.10 -1.00 -9.47
CA ILE A 47 0.66 -0.02 -8.55
C ILE A 47 2.18 -0.14 -8.48
N ARG A 48 2.84 0.91 -7.98
CA ARG A 48 4.24 0.88 -7.55
C ARG A 48 4.32 1.07 -6.04
N MET A 49 5.21 0.35 -5.36
CA MET A 49 5.47 0.54 -3.93
C MET A 49 6.91 0.92 -3.65
N GLN A 50 7.11 1.70 -2.60
CA GLN A 50 8.41 2.04 -2.04
C GLN A 50 8.32 2.02 -0.50
N VAL A 51 9.33 1.45 0.14
CA VAL A 51 9.47 1.52 1.60
C VAL A 51 9.90 2.94 1.96
N VAL A 52 9.17 3.57 2.88
CA VAL A 52 9.39 4.99 3.27
C VAL A 52 10.23 5.15 4.53
N ASP A 53 10.14 4.17 5.43
CA ASP A 53 10.91 4.13 6.67
C ASP A 53 10.97 2.66 7.14
N LEU A 54 12.18 2.18 7.44
CA LEU A 54 12.41 0.83 7.97
C LEU A 54 12.49 0.82 9.50
N ASN A 55 12.59 2.00 10.14
CA ASN A 55 12.92 2.14 11.55
C ASN A 55 11.69 2.39 12.44
N SER A 56 10.51 2.67 11.88
CA SER A 56 9.32 3.07 12.67
C SER A 56 8.77 1.97 13.60
N GLY A 57 9.16 0.71 13.39
CA GLY A 57 8.74 -0.43 14.22
C GLY A 57 9.79 -0.91 15.23
N ILE A 58 11.05 -0.51 15.08
CA ILE A 58 12.12 -0.79 16.05
C ILE A 58 12.17 0.42 16.98
N LYS A 59 11.42 0.37 18.09
CA LYS A 59 11.75 1.26 19.20
C LYS A 59 13.14 0.88 19.66
N ALA A 60 14.11 1.75 19.45
CA ALA A 60 15.44 1.61 20.05
C ALA A 60 15.25 1.50 21.56
N THR A 61 15.36 0.28 22.08
CA THR A 61 15.50 0.01 23.51
C THR A 61 16.95 0.33 23.87
N ASN A 62 17.14 1.28 24.79
CA ASN A 62 18.39 1.41 25.53
C ASN A 62 18.58 0.20 26.44
#